data_AF-A0A066UDC0-F1
#
_entry.id   AF-A0A066UDC0-F1
#
_cell.length_a   1.000
_cell.length_b   1.000
_cell.length_c   1.000
_cell.angle_alpha   90.00
_cell.angle_beta   90.00
_cell.angle_gamma   90.00
#
_symmetry.space_group_name_H-M   'P 1'
#
loop_
_entity.id
_entity.type
_entity.pdbx_description
1 polymer ?
#
loop_
_entity_poly.entity_id
_entity_poly.type
_entity_poly.pdbx_seq_one_letter_code
_entity_poly.pdbx_strand_id
1 'polypeptide(L)'
;METDPTLDDAPDIPWPVCRRALRTGPLRRASWPRRVPAVAVDLVLHLFVATEVAMVVDLTVGVAFVVTLVATYLAVSFGHRVFLQRWWGATIGRLLAGLRCADPRTGRRPTLGRLAVGWLYGVAVGIAVVLP
;
A
#
# COMPACT_ATOMS: atom_id res chain seq x y z
N MET A 1 6.53 39.87 -22.52
CA MET A 1 6.33 38.97 -21.36
C MET A 1 5.05 38.23 -21.67
N GLU A 2 5.17 37.07 -22.30
CA GLU A 2 4.05 36.33 -22.89
C GLU A 2 3.47 35.42 -21.82
N THR A 3 2.29 35.78 -21.31
CA THR A 3 1.54 34.98 -20.34
C THR A 3 0.92 33.79 -21.06
N ASP A 4 1.37 32.59 -20.72
CA ASP A 4 0.83 31.30 -21.18
C ASP A 4 -0.69 31.23 -20.86
N PRO A 5 -1.57 31.21 -21.87
CA PRO A 5 -3.01 31.29 -21.68
C PRO A 5 -3.67 29.94 -21.30
N THR A 6 -2.91 28.88 -21.04
CA THR A 6 -3.49 27.53 -20.90
C THR A 6 -4.00 27.16 -19.49
N LEU A 7 -3.96 28.09 -18.52
CA LEU A 7 -4.31 27.78 -17.11
C LEU A 7 -5.54 28.52 -16.55
N ASP A 8 -6.05 29.54 -17.24
CA ASP A 8 -7.19 30.35 -16.77
C ASP A 8 -8.56 29.87 -17.30
N ASP A 9 -8.60 28.95 -18.27
CA ASP A 9 -9.84 28.47 -18.90
C ASP A 9 -10.46 27.22 -18.24
N ALA A 10 -10.05 26.83 -17.03
CA ALA A 10 -10.67 25.72 -16.31
C ALA A 10 -11.88 26.21 -15.50
N PRO A 11 -13.13 26.10 -15.99
CA PRO A 11 -14.28 26.61 -15.29
C PRO A 11 -14.53 25.71 -14.08
N ASP A 12 -14.67 26.33 -12.91
CA ASP A 12 -15.27 25.72 -11.71
C ASP A 12 -14.59 24.47 -11.13
N ILE A 13 -13.27 24.35 -11.22
CA ILE A 13 -12.56 23.39 -10.36
C ILE A 13 -12.39 24.04 -8.98
N PRO A 14 -13.09 23.58 -7.92
CA PRO A 14 -12.93 24.16 -6.59
C PRO A 14 -11.45 24.13 -6.18
N TRP A 15 -10.90 25.30 -5.85
CA TRP A 15 -9.51 25.56 -5.45
C TRP A 15 -8.82 24.48 -4.58
N PRO A 16 -9.47 23.81 -3.59
CA PRO A 16 -8.84 22.72 -2.85
C PRO A 16 -8.50 21.47 -3.70
N VAL A 17 -9.13 21.27 -4.85
CA VAL A 17 -8.84 20.17 -5.79
C VAL A 17 -7.60 20.49 -6.62
N CYS A 18 -7.47 21.73 -7.10
CA CYS A 18 -6.33 22.17 -7.89
C CYS A 18 -5.02 22.12 -7.07
N ARG A 19 -5.06 22.55 -5.80
CA ARG A 19 -3.89 22.49 -4.90
C ARG A 19 -3.47 21.05 -4.54
N ARG A 20 -4.41 20.10 -4.60
CA ARG A 20 -4.16 18.67 -4.30
C ARG A 20 -3.64 17.94 -5.55
N ALA A 21 -4.12 18.30 -6.73
CA ALA A 21 -3.63 17.85 -8.03
C ALA A 21 -2.21 18.37 -8.31
N LEU A 22 -1.90 19.62 -7.97
CA LEU A 22 -0.56 20.20 -8.14
C LEU A 22 0.47 19.64 -7.15
N ARG A 23 0.06 19.13 -5.98
CA ARG A 23 0.95 18.42 -5.03
C ARG A 23 1.26 16.98 -5.45
N THR A 24 0.44 16.41 -6.31
CA THR A 24 0.65 15.10 -6.91
C THR A 24 1.24 15.36 -8.29
N GLY A 25 2.56 15.45 -8.40
CA GLY A 25 3.22 15.43 -9.70
C GLY A 25 2.69 14.27 -10.58
N PRO A 26 2.98 14.27 -11.88
CA PRO A 26 2.42 13.28 -12.81
C PRO A 26 2.50 11.89 -12.20
N LEU A 27 1.39 11.14 -12.21
CA LEU A 27 1.28 9.79 -11.69
C LEU A 27 2.23 8.87 -12.47
N ARG A 28 3.53 9.00 -12.23
CA ARG A 28 4.56 8.20 -12.87
C ARG A 28 4.46 6.83 -12.25
N ARG A 29 4.15 5.86 -13.10
CA ARG A 29 4.22 4.45 -12.76
C ARG A 29 5.63 4.19 -12.25
N ALA A 30 5.76 3.96 -10.94
CA ALA A 30 7.08 3.73 -10.35
C ALA A 30 7.78 2.59 -11.09
N SER A 31 9.04 2.78 -11.48
CA SER A 31 9.82 1.73 -12.13
C SER A 31 10.04 0.57 -11.17
N TRP A 32 10.16 -0.64 -11.71
CA TRP A 32 10.46 -1.87 -10.96
C TRP A 32 11.53 -1.72 -9.86
N PRO A 33 12.70 -1.09 -10.10
CA PRO A 33 13.75 -0.99 -9.08
C PRO A 33 13.36 -0.19 -7.83
N ARG A 34 12.33 0.67 -7.89
CA ARG A 34 11.84 1.38 -6.69
C ARG A 34 10.74 0.60 -5.95
N ARG A 35 10.07 -0.33 -6.62
CA ARG A 35 8.97 -1.12 -6.03
C ARG A 35 9.48 -2.31 -5.22
N VAL A 36 10.50 -3.00 -5.75
CA VAL A 36 11.09 -4.18 -5.10
C VAL A 36 11.55 -3.87 -3.67
N PRO A 37 12.37 -2.83 -3.40
CA PRO A 37 12.80 -2.54 -2.04
C PRO A 37 11.64 -2.13 -1.13
N ALA A 38 10.65 -1.38 -1.64
CA ALA A 38 9.47 -1.02 -0.86
C ALA A 38 8.67 -2.26 -0.42
N VAL A 39 8.48 -3.23 -1.33
CA VAL A 39 7.81 -4.49 -1.02
C VAL A 39 8.64 -5.33 -0.06
N ALA A 40 9.96 -5.38 -0.23
CA ALA A 40 10.86 -6.11 0.66
C ALA A 40 10.81 -5.56 2.09
N VAL A 41 10.80 -4.23 2.27
CA VAL A 41 10.67 -3.61 3.59
C VAL A 41 9.34 -3.97 4.24
N ASP A 42 8.23 -3.89 3.49
CA ASP A 42 6.92 -4.26 4.03
C ASP A 42 6.89 -5.74 4.45
N LEU A 43 7.47 -6.63 3.64
CA LEU A 43 7.55 -8.07 3.90
C LEU A 43 8.38 -8.38 5.17
N VAL A 44 9.57 -7.79 5.29
CA VAL A 44 10.45 -7.97 6.45
C VAL A 44 9.74 -7.49 7.71
N LEU A 45 9.08 -6.32 7.67
CA LEU A 45 8.34 -5.80 8.81
C LEU A 45 7.19 -6.74 9.23
N HIS A 46 6.45 -7.29 8.27
CA HIS A 46 5.34 -8.21 8.56
C HIS A 46 5.84 -9.52 9.15
N LEU A 47 6.91 -10.11 8.59
CA LEU A 47 7.51 -11.32 9.10
C LEU A 47 8.08 -11.10 10.50
N PHE A 48 8.78 -9.99 10.73
CA PHE A 48 9.32 -9.65 12.04
C PHE A 48 8.23 -9.62 13.11
N VAL A 49 7.14 -8.88 12.89
CA VAL A 49 6.02 -8.82 13.85
C VAL A 49 5.36 -10.19 14.03
N ALA A 50 5.17 -10.94 12.95
CA ALA A 50 4.56 -12.27 13.03
C ALA A 50 5.41 -13.27 13.82
N THR A 51 6.74 -13.25 13.65
CA THR A 51 7.67 -14.09 14.38
C THR A 51 7.70 -13.73 15.86
N GLU A 52 7.79 -12.45 16.21
CA GLU A 52 7.77 -11.99 17.62
C GLU A 52 6.48 -12.44 18.33
N VAL A 53 5.32 -12.25 17.71
CA VAL A 53 4.03 -12.69 18.28
C VAL A 53 3.97 -14.21 18.40
N ALA A 54 4.42 -14.95 17.38
CA ALA A 54 4.43 -16.41 17.43
C ALA A 54 5.32 -16.95 18.56
N MET A 55 6.51 -16.36 18.75
CA MET A 55 7.43 -16.73 19.84
C MET A 55 6.84 -16.43 21.23
N VAL A 56 6.08 -15.35 21.38
CA VAL A 56 5.42 -15.01 22.65
C VAL A 56 4.27 -15.96 22.97
N VAL A 57 3.51 -16.39 21.96
CA VAL A 57 2.36 -17.28 22.14
C VAL A 57 2.79 -18.73 22.34
N ASP A 58 3.79 -19.19 21.58
CA ASP A 58 4.30 -20.55 21.62
C ASP A 58 5.81 -20.55 21.40
N LEU A 59 6.56 -20.87 22.45
CA LEU A 59 8.02 -20.99 22.40
C LEU A 59 8.47 -22.29 21.70
N THR A 60 7.55 -23.22 21.44
CA THR A 60 7.84 -24.44 20.69
C THR A 60 7.53 -24.23 19.20
N VAL A 61 8.36 -24.78 18.32
CA VAL A 61 8.15 -24.66 16.86
C VAL A 61 7.16 -25.73 16.38
N GLY A 62 5.93 -25.64 16.89
CA GLY A 62 4.84 -26.57 16.61
C GLY A 62 3.80 -26.04 15.60
N VAL A 63 2.69 -26.78 15.47
CA VAL A 63 1.56 -26.37 14.61
C VAL A 63 0.97 -25.02 15.06
N ALA A 64 0.84 -24.82 16.38
CA ALA A 64 0.30 -23.58 16.93
C ALA A 64 1.19 -22.36 16.60
N PHE A 65 2.53 -22.52 16.63
CA PHE A 65 3.47 -21.50 16.17
C PHE A 65 3.23 -21.12 14.71
N VAL A 66 3.13 -22.10 13.79
CA VAL A 66 2.91 -21.83 12.36
C VAL A 66 1.57 -21.14 12.13
N VAL A 67 0.50 -21.61 12.78
CA VAL A 67 -0.84 -21.00 12.68
C VAL A 67 -0.80 -19.54 13.17
N THR A 68 -0.13 -19.29 14.30
CA THR A 68 -0.01 -17.94 14.88
C THR A 68 0.82 -17.01 13.99
N LEU A 69 1.91 -17.53 13.42
CA LEU A 69 2.76 -16.79 12.48
C LEU A 69 1.97 -16.38 11.24
N VAL A 70 1.26 -17.33 10.60
CA VAL A 70 0.46 -17.06 9.40
C VAL A 70 -0.70 -16.10 9.71
N ALA A 71 -1.43 -16.33 10.80
CA ALA A 71 -2.56 -15.48 11.19
C ALA A 71 -2.11 -14.05 11.49
N THR A 72 -1.04 -13.89 12.27
CA THR A 72 -0.47 -12.57 12.60
C THR A 72 0.05 -11.88 11.35
N TYR A 73 0.79 -12.59 10.49
CA TYR A 73 1.30 -12.04 9.24
C TYR A 73 0.16 -11.49 8.37
N LEU A 74 -0.92 -12.25 8.19
CA LEU A 74 -2.09 -11.82 7.42
C LEU A 74 -2.79 -10.62 8.06
N ALA A 75 -2.98 -10.63 9.38
CA ALA A 75 -3.61 -9.53 10.11
C ALA A 75 -2.81 -8.22 9.99
N VAL A 76 -1.49 -8.27 10.21
CA VAL A 76 -0.59 -7.11 10.07
C VAL A 76 -0.54 -6.65 8.62
N SER A 77 -0.47 -7.58 7.66
CA SER A 77 -0.50 -7.27 6.22
C SER A 77 -1.79 -6.55 5.81
N PHE A 78 -2.94 -7.02 6.27
CA PHE A 78 -4.22 -6.36 6.06
C PHE A 78 -4.25 -4.98 6.71
N GLY A 79 -3.86 -4.90 7.98
CA GLY A 79 -3.73 -3.66 8.74
C GLY A 79 -2.95 -2.58 7.98
N HIS A 80 -1.76 -2.99 7.54
CA HIS A 80 -0.81 -2.16 6.81
C HIS A 80 -1.35 -1.72 5.45
N ARG A 81 -1.90 -2.64 4.64
CA ARG A 81 -2.36 -2.32 3.28
C ARG A 81 -3.71 -1.62 3.22
N VAL A 82 -4.60 -1.84 4.20
CA VAL A 82 -5.96 -1.29 4.16
C VAL A 82 -6.04 0.01 4.94
N PHE A 83 -5.60 0.02 6.20
CA PHE A 83 -5.76 1.21 7.06
C PHE A 83 -4.60 2.19 6.88
N LEU A 84 -3.35 1.70 6.96
CA LEU A 84 -2.19 2.58 6.85
C LEU A 84 -2.13 3.24 5.48
N GLN A 85 -2.34 2.46 4.42
CA GLN A 85 -2.38 2.98 3.06
C GLN A 85 -3.55 3.96 2.85
N ARG A 86 -4.67 3.82 3.55
CA ARG A 86 -5.79 4.77 3.50
C ARG A 86 -5.45 6.09 4.19
N TRP A 87 -4.77 6.04 5.33
CA TRP A 87 -4.42 7.20 6.15
C TRP A 87 -3.24 7.98 5.58
N TRP A 88 -2.14 7.31 5.23
CA TRP A 88 -0.93 7.96 4.71
C TRP A 88 -0.83 7.98 3.19
N GLY A 89 -1.70 7.25 2.50
CA GLY A 89 -1.66 7.14 1.04
C GLY A 89 -0.59 6.17 0.54
N ALA A 90 0.09 5.43 1.43
CA ALA A 90 1.13 4.47 1.09
C ALA A 90 1.40 3.52 2.28
N THR A 91 2.00 2.37 2.00
CA THR A 91 2.64 1.51 3.01
C THR A 91 4.00 2.09 3.43
N ILE A 92 4.54 1.65 4.55
CA ILE A 92 5.82 2.14 5.11
C ILE A 92 6.95 1.99 4.10
N GLY A 93 7.13 0.82 3.48
CA GLY A 93 8.16 0.63 2.48
C GLY A 93 7.99 1.56 1.27
N ARG A 94 6.74 1.85 0.88
CA ARG A 94 6.46 2.82 -0.17
C ARG A 94 6.74 4.25 0.28
N LEU A 95 6.42 4.62 1.52
CA LEU A 95 6.74 5.93 2.07
C LEU A 95 8.25 6.17 2.09
N LEU A 96 9.03 5.17 2.51
CA LEU A 96 10.49 5.22 2.50
C LEU A 96 11.06 5.36 1.07
N ALA A 97 10.41 4.72 0.09
CA ALA A 97 10.77 4.87 -1.32
C ALA A 97 10.22 6.16 -1.97
N GLY A 98 9.58 7.05 -1.22
CA GLY A 98 8.96 8.28 -1.73
C GLY A 98 7.75 8.03 -2.66
N LEU A 99 7.15 6.85 -2.58
CA LEU A 99 6.03 6.41 -3.41
C LEU A 99 4.69 6.67 -2.72
N ARG A 100 3.68 7.00 -3.53
CA ARG A 100 2.29 7.17 -3.09
C ARG A 100 1.34 6.33 -3.92
N CYS A 101 0.26 5.91 -3.30
CA CYS A 101 -0.81 5.14 -3.90
C CYS A 101 -1.99 6.06 -4.21
N ALA A 102 -2.31 6.15 -5.49
CA ALA A 102 -3.49 6.82 -5.99
C ALA A 102 -4.30 5.84 -6.84
N ASP A 103 -5.61 6.05 -6.87
CA ASP A 103 -6.51 5.39 -7.80
C ASP A 103 -6.18 5.88 -9.22
N PRO A 104 -5.83 4.98 -10.17
CA PRO A 104 -5.48 5.37 -11.53
C PRO A 104 -6.64 6.02 -12.30
N ARG A 105 -7.90 5.78 -11.91
CA ARG A 105 -9.06 6.36 -12.60
C ARG A 105 -9.41 7.76 -12.10
N THR A 106 -9.20 8.02 -10.81
CA THR A 106 -9.68 9.26 -10.17
C THR A 106 -8.55 10.15 -9.67
N GLY A 107 -7.30 9.66 -9.63
CA GLY A 107 -6.16 10.31 -8.98
C GLY A 107 -6.30 10.46 -7.46
N ARG A 108 -7.43 10.04 -6.88
CA ARG A 108 -7.73 10.16 -5.45
C ARG A 108 -7.15 8.99 -4.67
N ARG A 109 -7.15 9.11 -3.34
CA ARG A 109 -6.80 7.98 -2.47
C ARG A 109 -7.81 6.84 -2.67
N PRO A 110 -7.36 5.59 -2.77
CA PRO A 110 -8.25 4.45 -2.89
C PRO A 110 -9.16 4.32 -1.65
N THR A 111 -10.39 3.86 -1.88
CA THR A 111 -11.35 3.58 -0.80
C THR A 111 -10.95 2.33 -0.03
N LEU A 112 -11.42 2.20 1.22
CA LEU A 112 -11.15 1.02 2.06
C LEU A 112 -11.60 -0.28 1.36
N GLY A 113 -12.79 -0.30 0.77
CA GLY A 113 -13.30 -1.48 0.05
C GLY A 113 -12.40 -1.88 -1.13
N ARG A 114 -11.90 -0.91 -1.91
CA ARG A 114 -10.97 -1.23 -3.01
C ARG A 114 -9.63 -1.76 -2.51
N LEU A 115 -9.13 -1.23 -1.39
CA LEU A 115 -7.91 -1.73 -0.76
C LEU A 115 -8.11 -3.16 -0.22
N ALA A 116 -9.23 -3.43 0.45
CA ALA A 116 -9.56 -4.74 0.97
C ALA A 116 -9.73 -5.79 -0.15
N VAL A 117 -10.45 -5.46 -1.22
CA VAL A 117 -10.60 -6.34 -2.40
C VAL A 117 -9.24 -6.57 -3.08
N GLY A 118 -8.44 -5.52 -3.23
CA GLY A 118 -7.09 -5.65 -3.78
C GLY A 118 -6.16 -6.51 -2.90
N TRP A 119 -6.33 -6.44 -1.57
CA TRP A 119 -5.62 -7.31 -0.63
C TRP A 119 -6.06 -8.76 -0.77
N LEU A 120 -7.38 -9.03 -0.80
CA LEU A 120 -7.93 -10.37 -0.98
C LEU A 120 -7.47 -11.00 -2.29
N TYR A 121 -7.49 -10.23 -3.39
CA TYR A 121 -6.98 -10.70 -4.67
C TYR A 121 -5.48 -11.07 -4.58
N GLY A 122 -4.68 -10.25 -3.91
CA GLY A 122 -3.27 -10.55 -3.67
C GLY A 122 -3.04 -11.82 -2.86
N VAL A 123 -3.87 -12.07 -1.84
CA VAL A 123 -3.83 -13.31 -1.05
C VAL A 123 -4.22 -14.50 -1.91
N ALA A 124 -5.32 -14.43 -2.66
CA ALA A 124 -5.77 -15.51 -3.53
C ALA A 124 -4.71 -15.89 -4.58
N VAL A 125 -4.09 -14.89 -5.22
CA VAL A 125 -2.98 -15.13 -6.15
C VAL A 125 -1.78 -15.76 -5.45
N GLY A 126 -1.42 -15.30 -4.25
CA GLY A 126 -0.33 -15.89 -3.47
C GLY A 126 -0.59 -17.36 -3.14
N ILE A 127 -1.81 -17.69 -2.72
CA ILE A 127 -2.23 -19.07 -2.45
C ILE A 127 -2.14 -19.92 -3.72
N ALA A 128 -2.67 -19.42 -4.85
CA ALA A 128 -2.65 -20.14 -6.13
C ALA A 128 -1.22 -20.36 -6.68
N VAL A 129 -0.25 -19.53 -6.30
CA VAL A 129 1.16 -19.75 -6.67
C VAL A 129 1.82 -20.81 -5.80
N VAL A 130 1.40 -20.94 -4.54
CA VAL A 130 1.98 -21.87 -3.57
C VAL A 130 1.34 -23.26 -3.65
N LEU A 131 0.03 -23.32 -3.94
CA LEU A 131 -0.71 -24.55 -4.13
C LEU A 131 -0.73 -24.90 -5.64
N PRO A 132 0.00 -25.93 -6.09
CA PRO A 132 0.01 -26.36 -7.49
C PRO A 132 -1.32 -26.96 -7.97
#